data_AF-T0YTI0-F1
#
_entry.id   AF-T0YTI0-F1
#
_cell.length_a   1.000
_cell.length_b   1.000
_cell.length_c   1.000
_cell.angle_alpha   90.00
_cell.angle_beta   90.00
_cell.angle_gamma   90.00
#
_symmetry.space_group_name_H-M   'P 1'
#
loop_
_entity.id
_entity.type
_entity.pdbx_description
1 polymer ?
#
loop_
_entity_poly.entity_id
_entity_poly.type
_entity_poly.pdbx_seq_one_letter_code
_entity_poly.pdbx_strand_id
1 'polypeptide(L)'
;MAVEKTVALLDRARNEPRDLYDLWFLTAGGHVRLADLVDPVARKLEFRGLTLTQVGGQFVAKEARYKKLWQVRLAAQMTDLPEFTAAYREVRHALRQGDLGG
;
A
#
# COMPACT_ATOMS: atom_id res chain seq x y z
N MET A 1 -6.21 1.47 10.71
CA MET A 1 -5.11 2.46 10.60
C MET A 1 -3.86 1.75 10.10
N ALA A 2 -3.00 2.44 9.33
CA ALA A 2 -1.75 2.03 8.66
C ALA A 2 -1.49 0.53 8.41
N VAL A 3 -1.36 -0.30 9.46
CA VAL A 3 -1.29 -1.77 9.38
C VAL A 3 -2.39 -2.35 8.49
N GLU A 4 -3.66 -2.01 8.72
CA GLU A 4 -4.78 -2.55 7.92
C GLU A 4 -4.72 -2.10 6.45
N LYS A 5 -4.24 -0.88 6.20
CA LYS A 5 -4.06 -0.34 4.83
C LYS A 5 -2.92 -1.06 4.12
N THR A 6 -1.83 -1.32 4.84
CA THR A 6 -0.69 -2.10 4.37
C THR A 6 -1.12 -3.52 4.02
N VAL A 7 -1.83 -4.21 4.93
CA VAL A 7 -2.37 -5.55 4.67
C VAL A 7 -3.34 -5.53 3.49
N ALA A 8 -4.21 -4.53 3.36
CA ALA A 8 -5.10 -4.39 2.21
C ALA A 8 -4.35 -4.19 0.88
N LEU A 9 -3.22 -3.47 0.89
CA LEU A 9 -2.37 -3.31 -0.29
C LEU A 9 -1.61 -4.59 -0.66
N LEU A 10 -1.31 -5.44 0.31
CA LEU A 10 -0.68 -6.75 0.08
C LEU A 10 -1.69 -7.85 -0.28
N ASP A 11 -2.97 -7.65 0.03
CA ASP A 11 -4.04 -8.58 -0.28
C ASP A 11 -4.32 -8.63 -1.80
N ARG A 12 -4.33 -9.84 -2.37
CA ARG A 12 -4.53 -10.08 -3.81
C ARG A 12 -5.92 -9.66 -4.32
N ALA A 13 -6.97 -9.85 -3.51
CA ALA A 13 -8.34 -9.55 -3.89
C ALA A 13 -8.67 -8.06 -3.75
N ARG A 14 -7.98 -7.35 -2.85
CA ARG A 14 -8.14 -5.91 -2.63
C ARG A 14 -7.44 -5.08 -3.72
N ASN A 15 -8.21 -4.20 -4.34
CA ASN A 15 -7.77 -3.36 -5.46
C ASN A 15 -8.31 -1.92 -5.34
N GLU A 16 -8.35 -1.39 -4.12
CA GLU A 16 -8.90 -0.05 -3.88
C GLU A 16 -7.77 1.00 -3.93
N PRO A 17 -7.73 1.91 -4.92
CA PRO A 17 -6.70 2.96 -5.00
C PRO A 17 -6.72 3.90 -3.80
N ARG A 18 -7.84 4.06 -3.09
CA ARG A 18 -7.88 4.84 -1.84
C ARG A 18 -6.93 4.29 -0.77
N ASP A 19 -6.75 2.96 -0.70
CA ASP A 19 -5.81 2.37 0.26
C ASP A 19 -4.36 2.75 -0.07
N LEU A 20 -4.02 2.87 -1.36
CA LEU A 20 -2.71 3.34 -1.82
C LEU A 20 -2.52 4.83 -1.50
N TYR A 21 -3.52 5.66 -1.76
CA TYR A 21 -3.47 7.08 -1.39
C TYR A 21 -3.30 7.28 0.11
N ASP A 22 -4.09 6.57 0.92
CA ASP A 22 -4.03 6.69 2.37
C ASP A 22 -2.64 6.29 2.89
N LEU A 23 -2.06 5.22 2.36
CA LEU A 23 -0.72 4.80 2.77
C LEU A 23 0.35 5.81 2.31
N TRP A 24 0.25 6.32 1.08
CA TRP A 24 1.12 7.38 0.58
C TRP A 24 1.07 8.61 1.46
N PHE A 25 -0.13 9.11 1.79
CA PHE A 25 -0.30 10.28 2.64
C PHE A 25 0.34 10.08 4.03
N LEU A 26 0.15 8.91 4.63
CA LEU A 26 0.72 8.57 5.93
C LEU A 26 2.26 8.47 5.90
N THR A 27 2.84 7.99 4.81
CA THR A 27 4.30 7.79 4.72
C THR A 27 5.04 9.01 4.19
N ALA A 28 4.49 9.71 3.18
CA ALA A 28 5.11 10.89 2.57
C ALA A 28 5.23 12.06 3.56
N GLY A 29 4.26 12.21 4.47
CA GLY A 29 4.32 13.20 5.56
C GLY A 29 5.17 12.78 6.76
N GLY A 30 5.81 11.60 6.72
CA GLY A 30 6.58 11.06 7.85
C GLY A 30 5.73 10.67 9.07
N HIS A 31 4.40 10.67 8.94
CA HIS A 31 3.48 10.32 10.03
C HIS A 31 3.58 8.85 10.44
N VAL A 32 3.96 7.99 9.48
CA VAL A 32 4.14 6.55 9.68
C VAL A 32 5.40 6.10 8.96
N ARG A 33 6.26 5.35 9.66
CA ARG A 33 7.34 4.59 9.05
C ARG A 33 6.90 3.14 8.92
N LEU A 34 6.80 2.62 7.70
CA LEU A 34 6.33 1.24 7.48
C LEU A 34 7.28 0.18 8.06
N ALA A 35 8.57 0.49 8.17
CA ALA A 35 9.54 -0.35 8.85
C ALA A 35 9.19 -0.60 10.34
N ASP A 36 8.48 0.32 10.99
CA ASP A 36 8.02 0.12 12.37
C ASP A 36 6.76 -0.76 12.44
N LEU A 37 6.15 -1.09 11.30
CA LEU A 37 4.89 -1.83 11.20
C LEU A 37 5.06 -3.28 10.74
N VAL A 38 6.29 -3.77 10.59
CA VAL A 38 6.56 -5.13 10.08
C VAL A 38 5.92 -6.19 10.94
N ASP A 39 6.23 -6.21 12.24
CA ASP A 39 5.68 -7.18 13.20
C ASP A 39 4.14 -7.17 13.26
N PRO A 40 3.45 -6.01 13.41
CA PRO A 40 2.00 -6.01 13.45
C PRO A 40 1.36 -6.38 12.09
N VAL A 41 2.01 -6.08 10.95
CA VAL A 41 1.54 -6.52 9.63
C VAL A 41 1.70 -8.04 9.48
N ALA A 42 2.86 -8.59 9.84
CA ALA A 42 3.14 -10.02 9.80
C ALA A 42 2.10 -10.78 10.64
N ARG A 43 1.87 -10.35 11.88
CA ARG A 43 0.87 -10.94 12.77
C ARG A 43 -0.55 -10.91 12.18
N LYS A 44 -0.92 -9.81 11.50
CA LYS A 44 -2.23 -9.71 10.81
C LYS A 44 -2.35 -10.64 9.62
N LEU A 45 -1.26 -10.88 8.89
CA LEU A 45 -1.23 -11.85 7.81
C LEU A 45 -1.30 -13.29 8.34
N GLU A 46 -0.61 -13.58 9.44
CA GLU A 46 -0.65 -14.89 10.11
C GLU A 46 -2.07 -15.24 10.58
N PHE A 47 -2.81 -14.29 11.14
CA PHE A 47 -4.24 -14.47 11.46
C PHE A 47 -5.11 -14.81 10.24
N ARG A 48 -4.64 -14.51 9.02
CA ARG A 48 -5.29 -14.85 7.75
C ARG A 48 -4.67 -16.08 7.08
N GLY A 49 -3.74 -16.77 7.73
CA GLY A 49 -3.01 -17.92 7.17
C GLY A 49 -2.02 -17.55 6.05
N LEU A 50 -1.52 -16.31 6.05
CA LEU A 50 -0.61 -15.78 5.03
C LEU A 50 0.73 -15.35 5.66
N THR A 51 1.78 -15.33 4.85
CA THR A 51 3.10 -14.79 5.20
C THR A 51 3.47 -13.60 4.31
N LEU A 52 4.43 -12.78 4.76
CA LEU A 52 4.96 -11.66 3.97
C LEU A 52 5.50 -12.13 2.61
N THR A 53 6.22 -13.25 2.56
CA THR A 53 6.74 -13.82 1.31
C THR A 53 5.63 -14.17 0.32
N GLN A 54 4.48 -14.68 0.79
CA GLN A 54 3.36 -15.03 -0.08
C GLN A 54 2.67 -13.79 -0.69
N VAL A 55 2.75 -12.65 -0.02
CA VAL A 55 2.03 -11.42 -0.42
C VAL A 55 2.94 -10.33 -0.99
N GLY A 56 4.27 -10.41 -0.83
CA GLY A 56 5.20 -9.33 -1.22
C GLY A 56 5.06 -8.89 -2.68
N GLY A 57 4.92 -9.83 -3.60
CA GLY A 57 4.73 -9.53 -5.03
C GLY A 57 3.37 -8.95 -5.41
N GLN A 58 2.36 -9.01 -4.53
CA GLN A 58 0.98 -8.63 -4.88
C GLN A 58 0.86 -7.13 -5.15
N PHE A 59 1.59 -6.30 -4.41
CA PHE A 59 1.57 -4.85 -4.63
C PHE A 59 2.10 -4.47 -6.01
N VAL A 60 3.18 -5.14 -6.46
CA VAL A 60 3.79 -4.92 -7.79
C VAL A 60 2.89 -5.46 -8.89
N ALA A 61 2.31 -6.65 -8.71
CA ALA A 61 1.41 -7.26 -9.68
C ALA A 61 0.16 -6.40 -9.98
N LYS A 62 -0.25 -5.52 -9.04
CA LYS A 62 -1.43 -4.66 -9.14
C LYS A 62 -1.16 -3.28 -9.74
N GLU A 63 0.08 -2.91 -10.06
CA GLU A 63 0.45 -1.55 -10.51
C GLU A 63 -0.40 -1.04 -11.68
N ALA A 64 -0.54 -1.84 -12.74
CA ALA A 64 -1.30 -1.46 -13.93
C ALA A 64 -2.79 -1.22 -13.63
N ARG A 65 -3.37 -1.97 -12.70
CA ARG A 65 -4.76 -1.79 -12.28
C ARG A 65 -4.92 -0.54 -11.42
N TYR A 66 -4.00 -0.30 -10.48
CA TYR A 66 -4.03 0.93 -9.70
C TYR A 66 -3.90 2.15 -10.58
N LYS A 67 -2.99 2.16 -11.56
CA LYS A 67 -2.83 3.27 -12.52
C LYS A 67 -4.14 3.63 -13.22
N LYS A 68 -4.85 2.61 -13.71
CA LYS A 68 -6.15 2.79 -14.39
C LYS A 68 -7.22 3.35 -13.45
N LEU A 69 -7.26 2.90 -12.21
CA LEU A 69 -8.29 3.28 -11.24
C LEU A 69 -7.99 4.58 -10.49
N TRP A 70 -6.73 5.02 -10.47
CA TRP A 70 -6.25 6.13 -9.66
C TRP A 70 -7.06 7.40 -9.90
N GLN A 71 -7.04 7.89 -11.13
CA GLN A 71 -7.73 9.13 -11.49
C GLN A 71 -9.25 8.95 -11.45
N VAL A 72 -9.76 7.86 -12.03
CA VAL A 72 -11.20 7.59 -12.12
C VAL A 72 -11.88 7.55 -10.76
N ARG A 73 -11.23 6.95 -9.75
CA ARG A 73 -11.83 6.81 -8.42
C ARG A 73 -11.52 7.98 -7.49
N LEU A 74 -10.32 8.56 -7.58
CA LEU A 74 -9.87 9.52 -6.57
C LEU A 74 -10.05 10.98 -6.98
N ALA A 75 -10.13 11.32 -8.27
CA ALA A 75 -10.21 12.73 -8.70
C ALA A 75 -11.44 13.47 -8.16
N ALA A 76 -12.56 12.77 -7.97
CA ALA A 76 -13.77 13.35 -7.38
C ALA A 76 -13.75 13.39 -5.84
N GLN A 77 -12.82 12.67 -5.21
CA GLN A 77 -12.75 12.51 -3.75
C GLN A 77 -11.59 13.29 -3.11
N MET A 78 -10.53 13.60 -3.88
CA MET A 78 -9.35 14.31 -3.41
C MET A 78 -9.26 15.67 -4.10
N THR A 79 -9.09 16.72 -3.30
CA THR A 79 -8.81 18.07 -3.82
C THR A 79 -7.47 18.12 -4.54
N ASP A 80 -6.44 17.49 -3.94
CA ASP A 80 -5.09 17.44 -4.47
C ASP A 80 -4.65 15.98 -4.64
N LEU A 81 -4.90 15.42 -5.81
CA LEU A 81 -4.49 14.07 -6.16
C LEU A 81 -3.08 14.10 -6.78
N PRO A 82 -2.05 13.49 -6.14
CA PRO A 82 -0.74 13.40 -6.75
C PRO A 82 -0.76 12.50 -7.99
N GLU A 83 0.24 12.69 -8.85
CA GLU A 83 0.50 11.79 -9.97
C GLU A 83 0.70 10.35 -9.50
N PHE A 84 -0.01 9.42 -10.15
CA PHE A 84 -0.02 8.00 -9.74
C PHE A 84 1.41 7.44 -9.60
N THR A 85 2.27 7.70 -10.59
CA THR A 85 3.61 7.13 -10.63
C THR A 85 4.50 7.65 -9.50
N ALA A 86 4.32 8.90 -9.08
CA ALA A 86 5.06 9.46 -7.94
C ALA A 86 4.62 8.79 -6.64
N ALA A 87 3.31 8.81 -6.35
CA ALA A 87 2.77 8.20 -5.14
C ALA A 87 3.06 6.69 -5.04
N TYR A 88 2.92 5.98 -6.16
CA TYR A 88 3.22 4.55 -6.22
C TYR A 88 4.68 4.24 -5.90
N ARG A 89 5.62 5.01 -6.46
CA ARG A 89 7.06 4.83 -6.22
C ARG A 89 7.43 5.06 -4.76
N GLU A 90 6.86 6.09 -4.13
CA GLU A 90 7.12 6.39 -2.72
C GLU A 90 6.60 5.30 -1.80
N VAL A 91 5.38 4.80 -2.03
CA VAL A 91 4.84 3.67 -1.26
C VAL A 91 5.64 2.40 -1.50
N ARG A 92 6.02 2.11 -2.75
CA ARG A 92 6.88 0.97 -3.07
C ARG A 92 8.21 1.04 -2.33
N HIS A 93 8.82 2.22 -2.30
CA HIS A 93 10.07 2.45 -1.59
C HIS A 93 9.89 2.22 -0.08
N ALA A 94 8.85 2.78 0.52
CA ALA A 94 8.55 2.58 1.93
C ALA A 94 8.29 1.11 2.29
N LEU A 95 7.58 0.36 1.44
CA LEU A 95 7.36 -1.07 1.62
C LEU A 95 8.68 -1.85 1.57
N ARG A 96 9.59 -1.52 0.65
CA ARG A 96 10.91 -2.16 0.56
C ARG A 96 11.79 -1.86 1.76
N GLN A 97 11.77 -0.64 2.29
CA GLN A 97 12.53 -0.28 3.50
C GLN A 97 12.06 -1.07 4.73
N GLY A 98 10.79 -1.45 4.78
CA GLY A 98 10.24 -2.30 5.83
C GLY A 98 10.27 -3.80 5.52
N ASP A 99 10.93 -4.26 4.45
CA ASP A 99 10.88 -5.69 4.05
C ASP A 99 9.44 -6.24 3.81
N LEU A 100 8.51 -5.34 3.49
CA LEU A 100 7.10 -5.64 3.18
C LEU A 100 6.86 -5.79 1.66
N GLY A 101 7.87 -5.47 0.86
CA GLY A 101 7.78 -5.40 -0.60
C GLY A 101 8.09 -6.70 -1.35
N GLY A 102 8.68 -7.70 -0.67
CA GLY A 102 9.22 -8.91 -1.29
C GLY A 102 10.42 -8.67 -2.21
#